data_AF-A0A7G9SAR2-F1
#
_entry.id   AF-A0A7G9SAR2-F1
#
_cell.length_a   1.000
_cell.length_b   1.000
_cell.length_c   1.000
_cell.angle_alpha   90.00
_cell.angle_beta   90.00
_cell.angle_gamma   90.00
#
_symmetry.space_group_name_H-M   'P 1'
#
loop_
_entity.id
_entity.type
_entity.pdbx_description
1 polymer ?
#
loop_
_entity_poly.entity_id
_entity_poly.type
_entity_poly.pdbx_seq_one_letter_code
_entity_poly.pdbx_strand_id
1 'polypeptide(L)'
;MFPSTTNDAEALALSALTQTLADERRAQRFLDLTGIETISLRQRVADGDRTLFAALFDFLEAHEPDLIAVASALAVRPEALIAAREVLER
;
A
#
# COMPACT_ATOMS: atom_id res chain seq x y z
N MET A 1 -11.94 -5.16 -10.20
CA MET A 1 -11.98 -6.49 -9.55
C MET A 1 -11.47 -6.32 -8.13
N PHE A 2 -12.09 -6.95 -7.13
CA PHE A 2 -11.56 -6.95 -5.76
C PHE A 2 -10.55 -8.08 -5.61
N PRO A 3 -9.45 -7.90 -4.85
CA PRO A 3 -8.53 -9.00 -4.58
C PRO A 3 -9.25 -10.09 -3.79
N SER A 4 -9.16 -11.34 -4.26
CA SER A 4 -9.81 -12.49 -3.64
C SER A 4 -8.82 -13.53 -3.10
N THR A 5 -7.53 -13.37 -3.41
CA THR A 5 -6.44 -14.22 -2.91
C THR A 5 -5.34 -13.36 -2.31
N THR A 6 -4.52 -13.96 -1.45
CA THR A 6 -3.36 -13.27 -0.87
C THR A 6 -2.38 -12.78 -1.93
N ASN A 7 -2.12 -13.56 -2.98
CA ASN A 7 -1.25 -13.12 -4.08
C ASN A 7 -1.83 -11.91 -4.84
N ASP A 8 -3.14 -11.86 -5.05
CA ASP A 8 -3.78 -10.70 -5.69
C ASP A 8 -3.64 -9.45 -4.81
N ALA A 9 -3.79 -9.62 -3.49
CA ALA A 9 -3.66 -8.53 -2.52
C ALA A 9 -2.21 -8.02 -2.43
N GLU A 10 -1.22 -8.91 -2.40
CA GLU A 10 0.21 -8.56 -2.40
C GLU A 10 0.59 -7.84 -3.71
N ALA A 11 0.13 -8.33 -4.87
CA ALA A 11 0.38 -7.68 -6.16
C ALA A 11 -0.23 -6.26 -6.23
N LEU A 12 -1.44 -6.10 -5.69
CA LEU A 12 -2.10 -4.79 -5.59
C LEU A 12 -1.36 -3.86 -4.62
N ALA A 13 -0.86 -4.38 -3.50
CA ALA A 13 -0.06 -3.63 -2.54
C ALA A 13 1.26 -3.14 -3.13
N LEU A 14 1.98 -3.98 -3.88
CA LEU A 14 3.21 -3.59 -4.59
C LEU A 14 2.95 -2.46 -5.60
N SER A 15 1.84 -2.56 -6.33
CA SER A 15 1.42 -1.53 -7.28
C SER A 15 1.08 -0.21 -6.56
N ALA A 16 0.33 -0.29 -5.45
CA ALA A 16 -0.01 0.86 -4.61
C ALA A 16 1.22 1.49 -3.95
N LEU A 17 2.18 0.68 -3.53
CA LEU A 17 3.44 1.16 -2.94
C LEU A 17 4.22 1.97 -3.99
N THR A 18 4.34 1.43 -5.20
CA THR A 18 4.99 2.12 -6.32
C THR A 18 4.34 3.49 -6.57
N GLN A 19 3.00 3.56 -6.61
CA GLN A 19 2.28 4.82 -6.81
C GLN A 19 2.41 5.78 -5.62
N THR A 20 2.43 5.26 -4.40
CA THR A 20 2.61 6.05 -3.18
C THR A 20 3.98 6.71 -3.17
N LEU A 21 5.03 5.94 -3.49
CA LEU A 21 6.41 6.39 -3.51
C LEU A 21 6.76 7.28 -4.72
N ALA A 22 5.94 7.26 -5.78
CA ALA A 22 6.12 8.15 -6.94
C ALA A 22 5.86 9.63 -6.61
N ASP A 23 5.18 9.93 -5.50
CA ASP A 23 4.99 11.28 -4.99
C ASP A 23 5.89 11.49 -3.77
N GLU A 24 6.85 12.42 -3.88
CA GLU A 24 7.86 12.66 -2.83
C GLU A 24 7.23 13.04 -1.49
N ARG A 25 6.13 13.80 -1.49
CA ARG A 25 5.47 14.24 -0.26
C ARG A 25 4.76 13.08 0.43
N ARG A 26 4.09 12.20 -0.32
CA ARG A 26 3.50 10.98 0.24
C ARG A 26 4.57 9.99 0.70
N ALA A 27 5.63 9.82 -0.08
CA ALA A 27 6.74 8.95 0.27
C ALA A 27 7.36 9.35 1.62
N GLN A 28 7.70 10.63 1.79
CA GLN A 28 8.28 11.13 3.02
C GLN A 28 7.33 10.91 4.21
N ARG A 29 6.05 11.26 4.07
CA ARG A 29 5.05 11.03 5.13
C ARG A 29 4.89 9.56 5.49
N PHE A 30 4.90 8.66 4.51
CA PHE A 30 4.80 7.24 4.75
C PHE A 30 6.00 6.72 5.57
N LEU A 31 7.22 7.12 5.19
CA LEU A 31 8.43 6.74 5.93
C LEU A 31 8.44 7.33 7.34
N ASP A 32 8.08 8.60 7.49
CA ASP A 32 8.04 9.29 8.79
C ASP A 32 7.01 8.66 9.74
N LEU A 33 5.82 8.30 9.24
CA LEU A 33 4.75 7.72 10.05
C LEU A 33 5.00 6.24 10.40
N THR A 34 5.62 5.49 9.49
CA THR A 34 5.92 4.07 9.74
C THR A 34 7.24 3.86 10.47
N GLY A 35 8.12 4.87 10.49
CA GLY A 35 9.48 4.76 11.03
C GLY A 35 10.38 3.81 10.25
N ILE A 36 10.01 3.47 9.01
CA ILE A 36 10.74 2.50 8.19
C ILE A 36 11.84 3.21 7.42
N GLU A 37 13.07 2.77 7.60
CA GLU A 37 14.21 3.19 6.80
C GLU A 37 14.15 2.64 5.37
N THR A 38 14.67 3.39 4.39
CA THR A 38 14.62 3.02 2.96
C THR A 38 15.22 1.62 2.68
N ILE A 39 16.30 1.25 3.36
CA ILE A 39 16.92 -0.08 3.20
C ILE A 39 16.00 -1.18 3.74
N SER A 40 15.44 -0.96 4.93
CA SER A 40 14.48 -1.88 5.56
C SER A 40 13.24 -2.05 4.69
N LEU A 41 12.72 -0.95 4.11
CA LEU A 41 11.60 -0.98 3.19
C LEU A 41 11.89 -1.93 2.01
N ARG A 42 13.04 -1.79 1.35
CA ARG A 42 13.39 -2.66 0.21
C ARG A 42 13.50 -4.13 0.61
N GLN A 43 14.05 -4.44 1.79
CA GLN A 43 14.14 -5.81 2.28
C GLN A 43 12.75 -6.40 2.53
N ARG A 44 11.90 -5.68 3.26
CA ARG A 44 10.52 -6.10 3.57
C ARG A 44 9.67 -6.29 2.32
N VAL A 45 9.85 -5.45 1.31
CA VAL A 45 9.21 -5.62 -0.01
C VAL A 45 9.70 -6.90 -0.71
N ALA A 46 11.01 -7.17 -0.69
CA ALA A 46 11.58 -8.38 -1.30
C ALA A 46 11.13 -9.66 -0.58
N ASP A 47 10.93 -9.60 0.74
CA ASP A 47 10.48 -10.71 1.56
C ASP A 47 8.95 -10.95 1.48
N GLY A 48 8.20 -10.06 0.80
CA GLY A 48 6.75 -10.14 0.71
C GLY A 48 6.06 -9.90 2.05
N ASP A 49 6.57 -8.97 2.87
CA ASP A 49 6.04 -8.71 4.20
C ASP A 49 4.62 -8.14 4.17
N ARG A 50 3.64 -9.00 4.45
CA ARG A 50 2.22 -8.64 4.52
C ARG A 50 1.91 -7.55 5.53
N THR A 51 2.67 -7.46 6.62
CA THR A 51 2.48 -6.43 7.64
C THR A 51 2.84 -5.05 7.08
N LEU A 52 3.88 -4.97 6.24
CA LEU A 52 4.22 -3.73 5.53
C LEU A 52 3.09 -3.34 4.56
N PHE A 53 2.57 -4.31 3.81
CA PHE A 53 1.52 -4.07 2.83
C PHE A 53 0.18 -3.66 3.46
N ALA A 54 -0.19 -4.27 4.58
CA ALA A 54 -1.36 -3.84 5.36
C ALA A 54 -1.16 -2.41 5.90
N ALA A 55 0.00 -2.11 6.48
CA ALA A 55 0.33 -0.77 6.99
C ALA A 55 0.34 0.32 5.90
N LEU A 56 0.69 -0.02 4.66
CA LEU A 56 0.55 0.88 3.51
C LEU A 56 -0.91 1.26 3.28
N PHE A 57 -1.82 0.28 3.31
CA PHE A 57 -3.23 0.56 3.12
C PHE A 57 -3.84 1.32 4.31
N ASP A 58 -3.41 1.04 5.54
CA ASP A 58 -3.77 1.86 6.72
C ASP A 58 -3.35 3.32 6.55
N PHE A 59 -2.12 3.55 6.08
CA PHE A 59 -1.61 4.89 5.80
C PHE A 59 -2.45 5.63 4.76
N LEU A 60 -2.84 4.94 3.67
CA LEU A 60 -3.68 5.52 2.63
C LEU A 60 -5.10 5.80 3.15
N GLU A 61 -5.71 4.87 3.88
CA GLU A 61 -7.04 5.05 4.47
C GLU A 61 -7.09 6.22 5.46
N ALA A 62 -6.02 6.42 6.24
CA ALA A 62 -5.90 7.57 7.14
C ALA A 62 -5.88 8.93 6.42
N HIS A 63 -5.71 8.95 5.09
CA HIS A 63 -5.78 10.16 4.27
C HIS A 63 -6.54 9.91 2.96
N GLU A 64 -7.86 10.07 3.01
CA GLU A 64 -8.78 9.84 1.87
C GLU A 64 -8.30 10.46 0.52
N PRO A 65 -7.75 11.70 0.46
CA PRO A 65 -7.21 12.22 -0.80
C PRO A 65 -6.07 11.39 -1.40
N ASP A 66 -5.18 10.84 -0.56
CA ASP A 66 -4.07 10.00 -1.02
C ASP A 66 -4.61 8.63 -1.49
N LEU A 67 -5.58 8.06 -0.76
CA LEU A 67 -6.27 6.82 -1.16
C LEU A 67 -6.92 6.95 -2.54
N ILE A 68 -7.70 8.01 -2.76
CA ILE A 68 -8.37 8.26 -4.04
C ILE A 68 -7.34 8.46 -5.16
N ALA A 69 -6.28 9.24 -4.90
CA ALA A 69 -5.24 9.50 -5.88
C ALA A 69 -4.51 8.21 -6.30
N VAL A 70 -4.14 7.36 -5.34
CA VAL A 70 -3.47 6.08 -5.62
C VAL A 70 -4.42 5.12 -6.34
N ALA A 71 -5.67 4.98 -5.89
CA ALA A 71 -6.66 4.14 -6.55
C ALA A 71 -6.90 4.59 -8.01
N SER A 72 -7.02 5.90 -8.24
CA SER A 72 -7.17 6.47 -9.57
C SER A 72 -5.97 6.20 -10.46
N ALA A 73 -4.74 6.33 -9.95
CA ALA A 73 -3.52 6.04 -10.72
C ALA A 73 -3.41 4.56 -11.11
N LEU A 74 -3.95 3.67 -10.28
CA LEU A 74 -4.02 2.24 -10.53
C LEU A 74 -5.23 1.80 -11.35
N ALA A 75 -6.13 2.73 -11.71
CA ALA A 75 -7.42 2.44 -12.35
C ALA A 75 -8.26 1.39 -11.59
N VAL A 76 -8.18 1.40 -10.25
CA VAL A 76 -8.98 0.57 -9.36
C VAL A 76 -9.92 1.43 -8.52
N ARG A 77 -10.88 0.77 -7.88
CA ARG A 77 -11.74 1.41 -6.89
C ARG A 77 -11.01 1.54 -5.54
N PRO A 78 -11.16 2.63 -4.78
CA PRO A 78 -10.57 2.78 -3.45
C PRO A 78 -10.90 1.60 -2.51
N GLU A 79 -12.12 1.10 -2.59
CA GLU A 79 -12.60 -0.04 -1.81
C GLU A 79 -11.80 -1.32 -2.12
N ALA A 80 -11.19 -1.42 -3.31
CA ALA A 80 -10.34 -2.56 -3.67
C ALA A 80 -9.03 -2.58 -2.89
N LEU A 81 -8.50 -1.41 -2.52
CA LEU A 81 -7.33 -1.28 -1.66
C LEU A 81 -7.67 -1.66 -0.22
N ILE A 82 -8.85 -1.26 0.27
CA ILE A 82 -9.34 -1.63 1.60
C ILE A 82 -9.59 -3.15 1.70
N ALA A 83 -10.25 -3.73 0.70
CA ALA A 83 -10.43 -5.18 0.64
C ALA A 83 -9.10 -5.95 0.57
N ALA A 84 -8.06 -5.37 -0.08
CA ALA A 84 -6.73 -5.95 -0.10
C ALA A 84 -6.13 -6.03 1.31
N ARG A 85 -6.27 -4.97 2.11
CA ARG A 85 -5.83 -4.96 3.51
C ARG A 85 -6.46 -6.11 4.29
N GLU A 86 -7.79 -6.23 4.23
CA GLU A 86 -8.52 -7.28 4.96
C GLU A 86 -8.06 -8.71 4.59
N VAL A 87 -7.61 -8.92 3.36
CA VAL A 87 -7.04 -10.19 2.90
C VAL A 87 -5.63 -10.41 3.43
N LEU A 88 -4.83 -9.35 3.62
CA LEU A 88 -3.44 -9.43 4.12
C LEU A 88 -3.35 -9.58 5.64
N GLU A 89 -4.36 -9.12 6.38
CA GLU A 89 -4.45 -9.24 7.85
C GLU A 89 -4.97 -10.60 8.33
N ARG A 90 -5.46 -11.45 7.41
CA ARG A 90 -5.94 -12.80 7.68
C ARG A 90 -4.82 -13.84 7.68
#